data_AF-A0A1G1WQU5-F1
#
_entry.id   AF-A0A1G1WQU5-F1
#
_cell.length_a   1.000
_cell.length_b   1.000
_cell.length_c   1.000
_cell.angle_alpha   90.00
_cell.angle_beta   90.00
_cell.angle_gamma   90.00
#
_symmetry.space_group_name_H-M   'P 1'
#
loop_
_entity.id
_entity.type
_entity.pdbx_description
1 polymer ?
#
loop_
_entity_poly.entity_id
_entity_poly.type
_entity_poly.pdbx_seq_one_letter_code
_entity_poly.pdbx_strand_id
1 'polypeptide(L)' 'MTRVDINLQEEVKLLRSFVIGIAGKDEEGEYNPEFVGRILRALKENADYKFSDSKTFLDQIQKTN' A
#
# COMPACT_ATOMS: atom_id res chain seq x y z
N MET A 1 -4.91 -1.97 -33.05
CA MET A 1 -5.73 -2.83 -32.17
C MET A 1 -4.80 -3.34 -31.08
N THR A 2 -4.70 -2.60 -29.97
CA THR A 2 -3.72 -2.84 -28.91
C THR A 2 -4.24 -3.95 -28.02
N ARG A 3 -3.50 -5.07 -27.91
CA ARG A 3 -3.83 -6.13 -26.96
C ARG A 3 -3.62 -5.56 -25.56
N VAL A 4 -4.71 -5.47 -24.79
CA VAL A 4 -4.63 -5.20 -23.36
C VAL A 4 -4.24 -6.54 -22.73
N ASP A 5 -2.96 -6.73 -22.44
CA ASP A 5 -2.49 -7.87 -21.63
C ASP A 5 -2.87 -7.56 -20.17
N ILE A 6 -4.13 -7.81 -19.87
CA ILE A 6 -4.70 -7.64 -18.55
C ILE A 6 -4.22 -8.81 -17.69
N ASN A 7 -3.39 -8.52 -16.69
CA ASN A 7 -3.02 -9.51 -15.71
C ASN A 7 -4.24 -9.79 -14.82
N LEU A 8 -4.95 -10.88 -15.09
CA LEU A 8 -6.17 -11.29 -14.37
C LEU A 8 -5.98 -11.29 -12.84
N GLN A 9 -4.76 -11.57 -12.37
CA GLN A 9 -4.44 -11.53 -10.94
C GLN A 9 -4.51 -10.11 -10.36
N GLU A 10 -4.11 -9.09 -11.13
CA GLU A 10 -4.18 -7.69 -10.70
C GLU A 10 -5.63 -7.20 -10.66
N GLU A 11 -6.46 -7.57 -11.62
CA GLU A 11 -7.90 -7.22 -11.61
C GLU A 11 -8.63 -7.88 -10.44
N VAL A 12 -8.36 -9.16 -10.17
CA VAL A 12 -8.96 -9.87 -9.03
C VAL A 12 -8.52 -9.22 -7.71
N LYS A 13 -7.27 -8.74 -7.61
CA LYS A 13 -6.79 -8.00 -6.43
C LYS A 13 -7.51 -6.66 -6.27
N LEU A 14 -7.62 -5.88 -7.34
CA LEU A 14 -8.32 -4.60 -7.31
C LEU A 14 -9.80 -4.74 -6.97
N LEU A 15 -10.48 -5.72 -7.57
CA LEU A 15 -11.88 -6.03 -7.28
C LEU A 15 -12.06 -6.48 -5.84
N ARG A 16 -11.16 -7.33 -5.32
CA ARG A 16 -11.16 -7.73 -3.91
C ARG A 16 -11.05 -6.52 -3.00
N SER A 17 -10.07 -5.64 -3.22
CA SER A 17 -9.90 -4.42 -2.42
C SER A 17 -11.12 -3.50 -2.48
N PHE A 18 -11.78 -3.38 -3.64
CA PHE A 18 -13.01 -2.63 -3.79
C PHE A 18 -14.17 -3.25 -2.99
N VAL A 19 -14.36 -4.56 -3.08
CA VAL A 19 -15.40 -5.29 -2.33
C VAL A 19 -15.15 -5.22 -0.83
N ILE A 20 -13.90 -5.32 -0.37
CA ILE A 20 -13.54 -5.15 1.05
C ILE A 20 -13.93 -3.76 1.55
N GLY A 21 -13.66 -2.72 0.76
CA GLY A 21 -14.05 -1.35 1.10
C GLY A 21 -15.56 -1.15 1.24
N ILE A 22 -16.38 -1.99 0.59
CA ILE A 22 -17.86 -1.96 0.66
C ILE A 22 -18.39 -2.87 1.76
N ALA A 23 -17.90 -4.11 1.84
CA ALA A 23 -18.33 -5.12 2.81
C ALA A 23 -17.84 -4.83 4.23
N GLY A 24 -16.78 -4.03 4.37
CA GLY A 24 -16.22 -3.61 5.65
C GLY A 24 -15.42 -4.70 6.37
N LYS A 25 -15.35 -5.93 5.84
CA LYS A 25 -14.67 -7.06 6.49
C LYS A 25 -14.19 -8.13 5.50
N ASP A 26 -13.00 -8.68 5.74
CA ASP A 26 -12.45 -9.86 5.06
C ASP A 26 -11.64 -10.77 6.02
N GLU A 27 -10.87 -11.70 5.46
CA GLU A 27 -9.99 -12.58 6.23
C GLU A 27 -8.86 -11.83 6.94
N GLU A 28 -8.46 -10.65 6.45
CA GLU A 28 -7.46 -9.78 7.07
C GLU A 28 -8.05 -8.91 8.20
N GLY A 29 -9.37 -8.72 8.25
CA GLY A 29 -10.07 -8.10 9.36
C GLY A 29 -11.11 -7.07 8.93
N GLU A 30 -11.37 -6.07 9.78
CA GLU A 30 -12.31 -4.99 9.46
C GLU A 30 -11.60 -3.86 8.70
N TYR A 31 -12.22 -3.40 7.60
CA TYR A 31 -11.72 -2.30 6.80
C TYR A 31 -11.75 -1.00 7.60
N ASN A 32 -10.59 -0.36 7.78
CA ASN A 32 -10.47 0.92 8.46
C ASN A 32 -10.22 2.06 7.43
N PRO A 33 -11.25 2.83 7.05
CA PRO A 33 -11.12 3.90 6.05
C PRO A 33 -10.17 5.02 6.49
N GLU A 34 -10.11 5.33 7.80
CA GLU A 34 -9.20 6.35 8.32
C GLU A 34 -7.74 5.92 8.18
N PHE A 35 -7.45 4.66 8.46
CA PHE A 35 -6.12 4.08 8.24
C PHE A 35 -5.71 4.18 6.78
N VAL A 36 -6.57 3.75 5.85
CA VAL A 36 -6.29 3.83 4.41
C VAL A 36 -6.06 5.27 3.97
N GLY A 37 -6.89 6.21 4.42
CA GLY A 37 -6.73 7.63 4.12
C GLY A 37 -5.38 8.19 4.59
N ARG A 38 -4.92 7.81 5.79
CA ARG A 38 -3.60 8.21 6.32
C ARG A 38 -2.45 7.65 5.48
N ILE A 39 -2.51 6.38 5.11
CA ILE A 39 -1.47 5.75 4.29
C ILE A 39 -1.43 6.36 2.89
N LEU A 40 -2.57 6.52 2.22
CA LEU A 40 -2.64 7.14 0.89
C LEU A 40 -2.12 8.58 0.89
N ARG A 41 -2.32 9.31 1.99
CA ARG A 41 -1.73 10.64 2.16
C ARG A 41 -0.21 10.57 2.31
N ALA A 42 0.29 9.69 3.16
CA ALA A 42 1.74 9.49 3.36
C ALA A 42 2.46 9.07 2.06
N LEU A 43 1.80 8.28 1.20
CA LEU A 43 2.36 7.91 -0.11
C LEU A 43 2.53 9.09 -1.08
N LYS A 44 1.74 10.16 -0.91
CA LYS A 44 1.85 11.39 -1.72
C LYS A 44 2.89 12.36 -1.17
N GLU A 45 3.35 12.15 0.05
CA GLU A 45 4.43 12.95 0.64
C GLU A 45 5.74 12.54 -0.04
N ASN A 46 6.62 13.51 -0.31
CA ASN A 46 7.91 13.21 -0.92
C ASN A 46 8.75 12.41 0.08
N ALA A 47 9.27 11.27 -0.34
CA ALA A 47 10.19 10.51 0.48
C ALA A 47 11.49 11.30 0.66
N ASP A 48 11.68 11.88 1.83
CA ASP A 48 12.92 12.58 2.20
C ASP A 48 14.13 11.63 2.26
N TYR A 49 13.86 10.33 2.41
CA TYR A 49 14.89 9.30 2.58
C TYR A 49 14.64 8.12 1.65
N LYS A 50 15.70 7.73 0.94
CA LYS A 50 15.74 6.52 0.12
C LYS A 50 16.71 5.52 0.78
N PHE A 51 16.21 4.33 1.09
CA PHE A 51 17.02 3.26 1.64
C PHE A 51 17.39 2.29 0.52
N SER A 52 18.68 2.05 0.33
CA SER A 52 19.21 1.12 -0.67
C SER A 52 19.54 -0.25 -0.11
N ASP A 53 19.70 -0.35 1.22
CA ASP A 53 20.18 -1.55 1.90
C ASP A 53 19.75 -1.57 3.37
N SER A 54 19.80 -2.74 3.98
CA SER A 54 19.36 -2.95 5.36
C SER A 54 20.15 -2.12 6.37
N LYS A 55 21.41 -1.79 6.06
CA LYS A 55 22.29 -1.05 6.97
C LYS A 55 21.93 0.44 6.99
N THR A 56 21.73 1.04 5.81
CA THR A 56 21.29 2.44 5.67
C THR A 56 19.92 2.68 6.30
N PHE A 57 19.04 1.67 6.27
CA PHE A 57 17.76 1.71 6.99
C PHE A 57 17.95 1.71 8.51
N LEU A 58 18.72 0.77 9.06
CA LEU A 58 18.94 0.66 10.50
C LEU A 58 19.66 1.89 11.08
N ASP A 59 20.65 2.42 10.37
CA ASP A 59 21.39 3.62 10.80
C ASP A 59 20.47 4.84 10.95
N GLN A 60 19.43 4.96 10.12
CA GLN A 60 18.46 6.07 10.20
C GLN A 60 17.46 5.90 11.33
N ILE A 61 16.98 4.67 11.58
CA ILE A 61 16.14 4.39 12.75
C ILE A 61 16.87 4.73 14.04
N GLN A 62 18.16 4.38 14.13
CA GLN A 62 18.97 4.65 15.32
C GLN A 62 19.24 6.14 15.52
N LYS A 63 19.37 6.93 14.45
CA LYS A 63 19.57 8.39 14.53
C LYS A 63 18.31 9.17 14.93
N THR A 64 17.13 8.55 14.81
CA THR A 64 15.84 9.21 15.07
C THR A 64 15.32 8.93 16.50
N ASN A 65 16.01 8.10 17.29
CA ASN A 65 15.81 7.92 18.75
C ASN A 65 16.77 8.82 19.54
#